data_AF-A0A2A2IBJ8-F1
#
_entry.id   AF-A0A2A2IBJ8-F1
#
_cell.length_a   1.000
_cell.length_b   1.000
_cell.length_c   1.000
_cell.angle_alpha   90.00
_cell.angle_beta   90.00
_cell.angle_gamma   90.00
#
_symmetry.space_group_name_H-M   'P 1'
#
loop_
_entity.id
_entity.type
_entity.pdbx_description
1 polymer ?
#
loop_
_entity_poly.entity_id
_entity_poly.type
_entity_poly.pdbx_seq_one_letter_code
_entity_poly.pdbx_strand_id
1 'polypeptide(L)' 'MMTKINRKSIDTIVKETGLTYDDYAAINDDNRYELANGQLELMSPAPSVNHQLVSFEIT' A
#
# COMPACT_ATOMS: atom_id res chain seq x y z
N MET A 1 36.38 23.51 -18.15
CA MET A 1 35.08 24.05 -17.72
C MET A 1 34.25 22.90 -17.17
N MET A 2 33.84 22.96 -15.90
CA MET A 2 32.97 21.96 -15.27
C MET A 2 31.51 22.35 -15.44
N THR A 3 30.68 21.44 -15.94
CA THR A 3 29.21 21.58 -15.84
C THR A 3 28.72 20.66 -14.74
N LYS A 4 28.33 21.26 -13.61
CA LYS A 4 27.73 20.55 -12.47
C LYS A 4 26.35 20.06 -12.87
N ILE A 5 26.14 18.75 -12.89
CA ILE A 5 24.81 18.14 -13.01
C ILE A 5 24.07 18.43 -11.70
N ASN A 6 23.05 19.30 -11.77
CA ASN A 6 22.17 19.61 -10.66
C ASN A 6 21.25 18.40 -10.42
N ARG A 7 21.66 17.51 -9.52
CA ARG A 7 20.80 16.46 -8.99
C ARG A 7 19.78 17.15 -8.09
N LYS A 8 18.62 17.50 -8.65
CA LYS A 8 17.45 17.96 -7.89
C LYS A 8 17.15 16.87 -6.85
N SER A 9 17.52 17.13 -5.61
CA SER A 9 17.07 16.32 -4.48
C SER A 9 15.56 16.39 -4.51
N ILE A 10 14.93 15.25 -4.83
CA ILE A 10 13.51 15.08 -4.55
C ILE A 10 13.48 15.14 -3.04
N ASP A 11 13.07 16.29 -2.51
CA ASP A 11 12.84 16.45 -1.09
C ASP A 11 11.88 15.33 -0.71
N THR A 12 12.40 14.33 0.01
CA THR A 12 11.60 13.30 0.64
C THR A 12 10.82 14.01 1.73
N ILE A 13 9.71 14.65 1.35
CA ILE A 13 8.75 15.22 2.26
C ILE A 13 8.18 14.02 3.01
N VAL A 14 8.71 13.79 4.21
CA VAL A 14 8.16 12.80 5.13
C VAL A 14 6.77 13.30 5.47
N LYS A 15 5.74 12.59 4.99
CA LYS A 15 4.36 12.89 5.36
C LYS A 15 4.20 12.53 6.84
N GLU A 16 3.88 13.52 7.68
CA GLU A 16 3.56 13.28 9.10
C GLU A 16 2.22 12.56 9.28
N THR A 17 1.36 12.62 8.26
CA THR A 17 0.07 11.94 8.20
C THR A 17 0.20 10.57 7.54
N GLY A 18 -0.57 9.58 8.01
CA GLY A 18 -0.66 8.27 7.37
C GLY A 18 -1.17 8.32 5.92
N LEU A 19 -1.18 7.16 5.27
CA LEU A 19 -1.61 6.99 3.88
C LEU A 19 -3.10 7.32 3.70
N THR A 20 -3.40 7.96 2.57
CA THR A 20 -4.77 8.19 2.11
C THR A 20 -5.26 7.06 1.21
N TYR A 21 -6.56 7.06 0.91
CA TYR A 21 -7.11 6.12 -0.08
C TYR A 21 -6.47 6.28 -1.47
N ASP A 22 -6.20 7.50 -1.90
CA ASP A 22 -5.56 7.77 -3.19
C ASP A 22 -4.11 7.25 -3.23
N ASP A 23 -3.38 7.40 -2.11
CA ASP A 23 -2.04 6.80 -1.97
C ASP A 23 -2.12 5.26 -2.08
N TYR A 24 -3.10 4.63 -1.43
CA TYR A 24 -3.33 3.18 -1.49
C TYR A 24 -3.72 2.71 -2.90
N ALA A 25 -4.63 3.42 -3.58
CA ALA A 25 -5.13 3.05 -4.90
C ALA A 25 -4.05 3.14 -6.01
N ALA A 26 -2.96 3.87 -5.76
CA ALA A 26 -1.82 3.98 -6.66
C ALA A 26 -0.79 2.83 -6.52
N ILE A 27 -0.94 1.95 -5.52
CA ILE A 27 -0.03 0.83 -5.26
C ILE A 27 -0.29 -0.31 -6.27
N ASN A 28 0.74 -1.09 -6.59
CA ASN A 28 0.63 -2.30 -7.39
C ASN A 28 -0.11 -3.42 -6.64
N ASP A 29 -0.96 -4.16 -7.35
CA ASP A 29 -1.80 -5.23 -6.77
C ASP A 29 -1.06 -6.58 -6.64
N ASP A 30 0.28 -6.57 -6.62
CA ASP A 30 1.09 -7.80 -6.47
C ASP A 30 0.93 -8.43 -5.09
N ASN A 31 0.61 -7.59 -4.09
CA ASN A 31 0.28 -8.01 -2.73
C ASN A 31 -1.07 -7.40 -2.34
N ARG A 32 -1.85 -8.15 -1.57
CA ARG A 32 -3.13 -7.69 -1.06
C ARG A 32 -2.93 -7.02 0.30
N TYR A 33 -3.05 -5.70 0.32
CA TYR A 33 -3.02 -4.90 1.54
C TYR A 33 -4.40 -4.36 1.88
N GLU A 34 -4.62 -4.04 3.15
CA GLU A 34 -5.73 -3.23 3.63
C GLU A 34 -5.19 -1.89 4.15
N LEU A 35 -5.86 -0.79 3.81
CA LEU A 35 -5.57 0.51 4.40
C LEU A 35 -6.37 0.68 5.71
N ALA A 36 -5.70 0.67 6.85
CA ALA A 36 -6.31 0.87 8.16
C ALA A 36 -5.57 1.95 8.95
N ASN A 37 -6.28 2.99 9.43
CA ASN A 37 -5.70 4.12 10.18
C ASN A 37 -4.48 4.77 9.50
N GLY A 38 -4.47 4.81 8.17
CA GLY A 38 -3.37 5.36 7.39
C GLY A 38 -2.12 4.46 7.31
N GLN A 39 -2.25 3.16 7.60
CA GLN A 39 -1.20 2.16 7.49
C GLN A 39 -1.65 1.02 6.57
N LEU A 40 -0.68 0.38 5.88
CA LEU A 40 -0.95 -0.81 5.09
C LEU A 40 -0.76 -2.05 5.95
N GLU A 41 -1.83 -2.81 6.11
CA GLU A 41 -1.83 -4.11 6.77
C GLU A 41 -1.81 -5.20 5.70
N LEU A 42 -0.86 -6.13 5.78
CA LEU A 42 -0.76 -7.20 4.79
C LEU A 42 -1.85 -8.26 5.04
N MET A 43 -2.68 -8.55 4.04
CA MET A 43 -3.64 -9.66 4.11
C MET A 43 -2.95 -11.01 3.85
N SER A 44 -2.13 -11.44 4.80
CA SER A 44 -1.44 -12.73 4.75
C SER A 44 -1.61 -13.51 6.05
N PRO A 45 -1.79 -14.84 5.99
CA PRO A 45 -1.89 -15.66 4.78
C PRO A 45 -3.19 -15.43 4.00
N ALA A 46 -3.20 -15.82 2.73
CA ALA A 46 -4.43 -15.82 1.94
C ALA A 46 -5.51 -16.70 2.63
N PRO A 47 -6.80 -16.36 2.50
CA PRO A 47 -7.87 -17.12 3.13
C PRO A 47 -7.85 -18.59 2.69
N SER A 48 -8.09 -19.50 3.64
CA SER A 48 -8.15 -20.94 3.34
C SER A 48 -9.42 -21.32 2.59
N VAL A 49 -9.46 -22.53 2.01
CA VAL A 49 -10.68 -23.08 1.40
C VAL A 49 -11.85 -23.09 2.39
N ASN A 50 -11.60 -23.45 3.65
CA ASN A 50 -12.63 -23.44 4.68
C ASN A 50 -13.17 -22.03 4.96
N HIS A 51 -12.31 -21.01 4.94
CA HIS A 51 -12.76 -19.62 5.05
C HIS A 51 -13.71 -19.27 3.91
N GLN A 52 -13.38 -19.65 2.67
CA GLN A 52 -14.23 -19.37 1.51
C GLN A 52 -15.58 -20.08 1.59
N LEU A 53 -15.60 -21.35 2.04
CA LEU A 53 -16.85 -22.09 2.25
C LEU A 53 -17.76 -21.40 3.27
N VAL A 54 -17.21 -20.95 4.40
CA VAL A 54 -17.99 -20.23 5.42
C VAL A 54 -18.50 -18.90 4.89
N SER A 55 -17.67 -18.12 4.19
CA SER A 55 -18.08 -16.83 3.60
C SER A 55 -19.20 -16.98 2.57
N PHE A 56 -19.20 -18.07 1.79
CA PHE A 56 -20.24 -18.36 0.81
C PHE A 56 -21.61 -18.56 1.46
N GLU A 57 -21.67 -19.22 2.62
CA GLU A 57 -22.94 -19.49 3.33
C GLU A 57 -23.53 -18.25 4.03
N ILE A 58 -22.74 -17.18 4.20
CA ILE A 58 -23.17 -15.94 4.87
C ILE A 58 -23.69 -14.90 3.85
N THR A 59 -23.40 -15.08 2.56
CA THR A 59 -23.74 -14.14 1.48
C THR A 59 -25.09 -14.49 0.84
#